data_AF-A0A8D3ALA3-F1
#
_entry.id   AF-A0A8D3ALA3-F1
#
_cell.length_a   1.000
_cell.length_b   1.000
_cell.length_c   1.000
_cell.angle_alpha   90.00
_cell.angle_beta   90.00
_cell.angle_gamma   90.00
#
_symmetry.space_group_name_H-M   'P 1'
#
loop_
_entity.id
_entity.type
_entity.pdbx_description
1 polymer ?
#
loop_
_entity_poly.entity_id
_entity_poly.type
_entity_poly.pdbx_seq_one_letter_code
_entity_poly.pdbx_strand_id
1 'polypeptide(L)'
;LGCRLDLNFIAHNTWNVEYKKSGQLIMRIRKPRTTAMIYSSGRVICSGARSSEEESRTAARRFAYKLMKLGLPVSFLNFKIQNVMATCSSFPVSLERLTQAYPQHCSYDPELFSGLFFKGIPGMTVNVFANGEMAFLGSYAAFVDALQGCRGPLDG
;
A
#
# COMPACT_ATOMS: atom_id res chain seq x y z
N LEU A 1 -7.14 3.11 -17.07
CA LEU A 1 -8.17 2.37 -17.83
C LEU A 1 -8.40 2.92 -19.24
N GLY A 2 -7.72 3.98 -19.67
CA GLY A 2 -7.76 4.46 -21.05
C GLY A 2 -9.03 5.24 -21.44
N CYS A 3 -9.99 5.39 -20.54
CA CYS A 3 -11.23 6.12 -20.77
C CYS A 3 -11.76 6.76 -19.48
N ARG A 4 -12.65 7.74 -19.64
CA ARG A 4 -13.47 8.29 -18.54
C ARG A 4 -14.53 7.27 -18.13
N LEU A 5 -14.90 7.27 -16.86
CA LEU A 5 -15.88 6.35 -16.28
C LEU A 5 -17.04 7.11 -15.65
N ASP A 6 -18.26 6.68 -15.96
CA ASP A 6 -19.43 7.05 -15.19
C ASP A 6 -19.50 6.16 -13.94
N LEU A 7 -19.06 6.72 -12.81
CA LEU A 7 -19.04 6.01 -11.54
C LEU A 7 -20.45 5.75 -10.97
N ASN A 8 -21.44 6.60 -11.30
CA ASN A 8 -22.83 6.38 -10.89
C ASN A 8 -23.40 5.17 -11.62
N PHE A 9 -23.19 5.10 -12.94
CA PHE A 9 -23.56 3.92 -13.72
C PHE A 9 -22.93 2.65 -13.14
N ILE A 10 -21.62 2.66 -12.86
CA ILE A 10 -20.95 1.48 -12.28
C ILE A 10 -21.53 1.12 -10.90
N ALA A 11 -21.79 2.12 -10.04
CA ALA A 11 -22.33 1.90 -8.71
C ALA A 11 -23.71 1.20 -8.72
N HIS A 12 -24.58 1.58 -9.66
CA HIS A 12 -25.93 1.00 -9.78
C HIS A 12 -25.92 -0.40 -10.43
N ASN A 13 -24.93 -0.69 -11.28
CA ASN A 13 -24.89 -1.92 -12.08
C ASN A 13 -23.90 -2.98 -11.55
N THR A 14 -23.28 -2.74 -10.39
CA THR A 14 -22.29 -3.67 -9.82
C THR A 14 -22.56 -3.95 -8.35
N TRP A 15 -22.34 -5.18 -7.92
CA TRP A 15 -22.36 -5.57 -6.51
C TRP A 15 -20.99 -5.34 -5.85
N ASN A 16 -20.96 -5.23 -4.52
CA ASN A 16 -19.73 -5.01 -3.74
C ASN A 16 -18.94 -3.75 -4.13
N VAL A 17 -19.67 -2.70 -4.46
CA VAL A 17 -19.14 -1.35 -4.69
C VAL A 17 -19.73 -0.37 -3.69
N GLU A 18 -18.96 0.66 -3.37
CA GLU A 18 -19.37 1.76 -2.51
C GLU A 18 -18.96 3.08 -3.17
N TYR A 19 -19.93 3.96 -3.43
CA TYR A 19 -19.65 5.28 -3.97
C TYR A 19 -19.43 6.28 -2.84
N LYS A 20 -18.24 6.87 -2.76
CA LYS A 20 -17.87 7.84 -1.72
C LYS A 20 -18.25 9.25 -2.14
N LYS A 21 -18.65 10.08 -1.16
CA LYS A 21 -18.90 11.53 -1.34
C LYS A 21 -17.72 12.29 -1.96
N SER A 22 -16.50 11.80 -1.78
CA SER A 22 -15.28 12.34 -2.39
C SER A 22 -15.13 12.05 -3.90
N GLY A 23 -16.14 11.46 -4.54
CA GLY A 23 -16.16 11.25 -6.00
C GLY A 23 -15.37 10.03 -6.47
N GLN A 24 -15.13 9.06 -5.59
CA GLN A 24 -14.41 7.82 -5.88
C GLN A 24 -15.28 6.60 -5.61
N LEU A 25 -15.15 5.57 -6.45
CA LEU A 25 -15.82 4.29 -6.29
C LEU A 25 -14.88 3.27 -5.66
N ILE A 26 -15.30 2.65 -4.55
CA ILE A 26 -14.57 1.58 -3.89
C ILE A 26 -15.14 0.25 -4.34
N MET A 27 -14.32 -0.63 -4.92
CA MET A 27 -14.71 -1.99 -5.33
C MET A 27 -13.83 -3.01 -4.62
N ARG A 28 -14.40 -4.12 -4.16
CA ARG A 28 -13.64 -5.16 -3.45
C ARG A 28 -13.77 -6.52 -4.13
N ILE A 29 -12.67 -7.28 -4.17
CA ILE A 29 -12.64 -8.67 -4.63
C ILE A 29 -12.02 -9.58 -3.58
N ARG A 30 -12.44 -10.86 -3.56
CA ARG A 30 -12.01 -11.84 -2.55
C ARG A 30 -10.72 -12.58 -2.91
N LYS A 31 -10.45 -12.76 -4.21
CA LYS A 31 -9.28 -13.50 -4.70
C LYS A 31 -8.63 -12.72 -5.85
N PRO A 32 -7.38 -12.27 -5.71
CA PRO A 32 -6.72 -11.99 -4.43
C PRO A 32 -7.56 -11.02 -3.59
N ARG A 33 -7.44 -11.03 -2.25
CA ARG A 33 -8.24 -10.16 -1.38
C ARG A 33 -7.74 -8.72 -1.51
N THR A 34 -8.39 -7.92 -2.33
CA THR A 34 -7.94 -6.55 -2.64
C THR A 34 -9.09 -5.58 -2.73
N THR A 35 -8.75 -4.30 -2.57
CA THR A 35 -9.66 -3.17 -2.73
C THR A 35 -9.13 -2.27 -3.85
N ALA A 36 -10.00 -1.87 -4.77
CA ALA A 36 -9.75 -0.85 -5.75
C ALA A 36 -10.50 0.43 -5.40
N MET A 37 -9.82 1.55 -5.57
CA MET A 37 -10.37 2.90 -5.56
C MET A 37 -10.31 3.42 -6.99
N ILE A 38 -11.48 3.64 -7.60
CA ILE A 38 -11.68 3.91 -9.02
C ILE A 38 -12.18 5.35 -9.15
N TYR A 39 -11.50 6.12 -9.99
CA TYR A 39 -11.84 7.52 -10.24
C TYR A 39 -12.50 7.69 -11.61
N SER A 40 -13.30 8.75 -11.77
CA SER A 40 -13.96 9.08 -13.05
C SER A 40 -12.96 9.34 -14.19
N SER A 41 -11.71 9.65 -13.88
CA SER A 41 -10.60 9.75 -14.84
C SER A 41 -10.15 8.41 -15.43
N GLY A 42 -10.66 7.28 -14.91
CA GLY A 42 -10.18 5.95 -15.27
C GLY A 42 -8.88 5.55 -14.57
N ARG A 43 -8.40 6.34 -13.60
CA ARG A 43 -7.32 5.94 -12.68
C ARG A 43 -7.89 4.93 -11.68
N VAL A 44 -7.11 3.89 -11.40
CA VAL A 44 -7.43 2.88 -10.40
C VAL A 44 -6.25 2.74 -9.44
N ILE A 45 -6.51 2.85 -8.14
CA ILE A 45 -5.56 2.54 -7.09
C ILE A 45 -5.98 1.20 -6.50
N CYS A 46 -5.11 0.20 -6.54
CA CYS A 46 -5.36 -1.13 -5.97
C CYS A 46 -4.48 -1.32 -4.73
N SER A 47 -5.05 -1.85 -3.65
CA SER A 47 -4.35 -2.10 -2.39
C SER A 47 -4.77 -3.42 -1.75
N GLY A 48 -3.89 -3.98 -0.92
CA GLY A 48 -4.14 -5.18 -0.11
C GLY A 48 -3.60 -6.50 -0.67
N ALA A 49 -2.96 -6.50 -1.84
CA ALA A 49 -2.20 -7.66 -2.31
C ALA A 49 -0.97 -7.87 -1.41
N ARG A 50 -0.63 -9.13 -1.09
CA ARG A 50 0.36 -9.45 -0.05
C ARG A 50 1.57 -10.20 -0.58
N SER A 51 1.43 -10.98 -1.65
CA SER A 51 2.43 -12.00 -1.97
C SER A 51 3.42 -11.57 -3.04
N SER A 52 2.95 -11.06 -4.18
CA SER A 52 3.83 -10.77 -5.32
C SER A 52 3.35 -9.61 -6.20
N GLU A 53 4.27 -9.09 -7.02
CA GLU A 53 3.91 -8.16 -8.09
C GLU A 53 2.86 -8.79 -9.02
N GLU A 54 3.00 -10.08 -9.32
CA GLU A 54 2.07 -10.80 -10.20
C GLU A 54 0.66 -10.93 -9.60
N GLU A 55 0.56 -11.15 -8.28
CA GLU A 55 -0.72 -11.12 -7.58
C GLU A 55 -1.36 -9.72 -7.66
N SER A 56 -0.57 -8.67 -7.46
CA SER A 56 -1.01 -7.28 -7.59
C SER A 56 -1.48 -6.95 -9.02
N ARG A 57 -0.75 -7.41 -10.03
CA ARG A 57 -1.09 -7.26 -11.45
C ARG A 57 -2.37 -8.01 -11.80
N THR A 58 -2.51 -9.23 -11.29
CA THR A 58 -3.72 -10.04 -11.44
C THR A 58 -4.93 -9.38 -10.79
N ALA A 59 -4.79 -8.83 -9.59
CA ALA A 59 -5.84 -8.06 -8.93
C ALA A 59 -6.31 -6.88 -9.79
N ALA A 60 -5.36 -6.07 -10.24
CA ALA A 60 -5.64 -4.89 -11.05
C ALA A 60 -6.33 -5.25 -12.38
N ARG A 61 -5.89 -6.34 -13.03
CA ARG A 61 -6.54 -6.88 -14.25
C ARG A 61 -7.97 -7.34 -13.98
N ARG A 62 -8.24 -7.97 -12.83
CA ARG A 62 -9.60 -8.40 -12.46
C ARG A 62 -10.56 -7.21 -12.30
N PHE A 63 -10.09 -6.10 -11.75
CA PHE A 63 -10.89 -4.87 -11.68
C PHE A 63 -11.20 -4.31 -13.08
N ALA A 64 -10.20 -4.22 -13.96
CA ALA A 64 -10.41 -3.80 -15.34
C ALA A 64 -11.40 -4.73 -16.07
N TYR A 65 -11.25 -6.05 -15.92
CA TYR A 65 -12.15 -7.03 -16.51
C TYR A 65 -13.60 -6.89 -16.03
N LYS A 66 -13.81 -6.63 -14.73
CA LYS A 66 -15.16 -6.38 -14.18
C LYS A 66 -15.83 -5.17 -14.82
N LEU A 67 -15.07 -4.08 -15.04
CA LEU A 67 -15.59 -2.90 -15.73
C LEU A 67 -15.86 -3.17 -17.21
N MET A 68 -15.00 -3.95 -17.87
CA MET A 68 -15.21 -4.38 -19.26
C MET A 68 -16.49 -5.20 -19.42
N LYS A 69 -16.82 -6.04 -18.43
CA LYS A 69 -18.08 -6.81 -18.41
C LYS A 69 -19.35 -5.95 -18.27
N LEU A 70 -19.21 -4.69 -17.86
CA LEU A 70 -20.31 -3.72 -17.86
C LEU A 70 -20.46 -3.00 -19.22
N GLY A 71 -19.70 -3.40 -20.25
CA GLY A 71 -19.72 -2.78 -21.57
C GLY A 71 -18.86 -1.51 -21.69
N LEU A 72 -18.03 -1.22 -20.69
CA LEU A 72 -17.16 -0.04 -20.72
C LEU A 72 -15.91 -0.32 -21.57
N PRO A 73 -15.48 0.62 -22.43
CA PRO A 73 -14.32 0.46 -23.32
C PRO A 73 -13.01 0.66 -22.54
N VAL A 74 -12.73 -0.24 -21.59
CA VAL A 74 -11.58 -0.16 -20.69
C VAL A 74 -10.37 -0.91 -21.23
N SER A 75 -9.20 -0.30 -21.08
CA SER A 75 -7.90 -0.91 -21.39
C SER A 75 -7.02 -0.98 -20.14
N PHE A 76 -6.35 -2.11 -19.94
CA PHE A 76 -5.39 -2.29 -18.85
C PHE A 76 -4.02 -1.69 -19.23
N LEU A 77 -3.74 -0.49 -18.75
CA LEU A 77 -2.58 0.31 -19.13
C LEU A 77 -1.80 0.76 -17.90
N ASN A 78 -0.48 0.98 -18.08
CA ASN A 78 0.39 1.67 -17.12
C ASN A 78 0.36 1.10 -15.69
N PHE A 79 0.31 -0.24 -15.57
CA PHE A 79 0.43 -0.89 -14.27
C PHE A 79 1.81 -0.63 -13.67
N LYS A 80 1.84 -0.16 -12.42
CA LYS A 80 3.05 0.08 -11.65
C LYS A 80 2.78 -0.10 -10.16
N ILE A 81 3.69 -0.76 -9.45
CA ILE A 81 3.71 -0.77 -7.98
C ILE A 81 4.26 0.58 -7.51
N GLN A 82 3.48 1.27 -6.67
CA GLN A 82 3.84 2.60 -6.17
C GLN A 82 4.45 2.52 -4.78
N ASN A 83 3.73 1.86 -3.86
CA ASN A 83 4.11 1.74 -2.46
C ASN A 83 4.10 0.28 -2.04
N VAL A 84 5.00 -0.05 -1.11
CA VAL A 84 5.10 -1.35 -0.47
C VAL A 84 4.98 -1.13 1.04
N MET A 85 4.34 -2.09 1.71
CA MET A 85 4.30 -2.19 3.15
C MET A 85 4.84 -3.56 3.52
N ALA A 86 5.79 -3.61 4.44
CA ALA A 86 6.31 -4.85 5.01
C ALA A 86 6.20 -4.79 6.52
N THR A 87 6.06 -5.95 7.16
CA THR A 87 5.99 -6.06 8.62
C THR A 87 6.99 -7.09 9.10
N CYS A 88 7.65 -6.83 10.22
CA CYS A 88 8.42 -7.83 10.95
C CYS A 88 8.12 -7.74 12.44
N SER A 89 8.58 -8.74 13.20
CA SER A 89 8.39 -8.83 14.64
C SER A 89 9.71 -9.18 15.32
N SER A 90 9.99 -8.56 16.45
CA SER A 90 11.09 -8.92 17.34
C SER A 90 10.61 -9.09 18.79
N PHE A 91 11.53 -9.07 19.75
CA PHE A 91 11.21 -9.02 21.17
C PHE A 91 10.68 -7.63 21.57
N PRO A 92 9.92 -7.52 22.68
CA PRO A 92 9.44 -6.23 23.18
C PRO A 92 10.57 -5.21 23.37
N VAL A 93 10.32 -3.97 22.95
CA VAL A 93 11.30 -2.88 22.98
C VAL A 93 10.79 -1.70 23.79
N SER A 94 11.68 -1.01 24.48
CA SER A 94 11.37 0.26 25.15
C SER A 94 11.49 1.40 24.14
N LEU A 95 10.34 1.96 23.72
CA LEU A 95 10.28 3.09 22.77
C LEU A 95 10.93 4.36 23.33
N GLU A 96 10.84 4.58 24.65
CA GLU A 96 11.50 5.69 25.34
C GLU A 96 13.02 5.57 25.24
N ARG A 97 13.58 4.40 25.55
CA ARG A 97 15.03 4.17 25.46
C ARG A 97 15.52 4.28 24.02
N LEU A 98 14.74 3.80 23.04
CA LEU A 98 15.09 3.95 21.62
C LEU A 98 15.09 5.42 21.18
N THR A 99 14.12 6.21 21.65
CA THR A 99 14.07 7.65 21.39
C THR A 99 15.25 8.38 22.01
N GLN A 100 15.60 8.04 23.25
CA GLN A 100 16.74 8.62 23.95
C GLN A 100 18.09 8.26 23.29
N ALA A 101 18.23 7.03 22.80
CA ALA A 101 19.45 6.57 22.13
C ALA A 101 19.61 7.16 20.73
N TYR A 102 18.52 7.37 19.98
CA TYR A 102 18.54 7.84 18.60
C TYR A 102 17.60 9.04 18.35
N PRO A 103 17.78 10.18 19.06
CA PRO A 103 16.82 11.28 19.03
C PRO A 103 16.67 11.95 17.66
N GLN A 104 17.70 11.84 16.80
CA GLN A 104 17.66 12.40 15.44
C GLN A 104 16.84 11.56 14.45
N HIS A 105 16.62 10.27 14.77
CA HIS A 105 15.89 9.34 13.90
C HIS A 105 14.53 8.95 14.46
N CYS A 106 14.28 9.18 15.74
CA CYS A 106 13.07 8.75 16.44
C CYS A 106 12.14 9.93 16.71
N SER A 107 10.85 9.74 16.44
CA SER A 107 9.77 10.62 16.90
C SER A 107 8.72 9.76 17.58
N TYR A 108 8.50 9.99 18.87
CA TYR A 108 7.57 9.22 19.69
C TYR A 108 6.77 10.17 20.59
N ASP A 109 5.45 10.10 20.44
CA ASP A 109 4.49 10.81 21.27
C ASP A 109 3.32 9.85 21.56
N PRO A 110 3.28 9.21 22.73
CA PRO A 110 2.29 8.19 23.06
C PRO A 110 0.86 8.74 23.16
N GLU A 111 0.67 10.04 23.34
CA GLU A 111 -0.67 10.65 23.36
C GLU A 111 -1.26 10.73 21.96
N LEU A 112 -0.42 10.84 20.94
CA LEU A 112 -0.84 10.92 19.53
C LEU A 112 -0.86 9.55 18.84
N PHE A 113 0.11 8.68 19.13
CA PHE A 113 0.22 7.38 18.46
C PHE A 113 0.98 6.36 19.34
N SER A 114 0.52 5.11 19.34
CA SER A 114 1.08 4.04 20.18
C SER A 114 2.43 3.49 19.72
N GLY A 115 2.91 3.90 18.54
CA GLY A 115 4.20 3.48 17.98
C GLY A 115 5.18 4.65 17.85
N LEU A 116 6.45 4.31 17.73
CA LEU A 116 7.54 5.23 17.42
C LEU A 116 7.73 5.32 15.91
N PHE A 117 7.87 6.53 15.37
CA PHE A 117 8.28 6.76 14.00
C PHE A 117 9.81 6.80 13.92
N PHE A 118 10.39 5.86 13.19
CA PHE A 118 11.82 5.77 12.93
C PHE A 118 12.15 6.15 11.48
N LYS A 119 13.05 7.12 11.32
CA LYS A 119 13.52 7.71 10.04
C LYS A 119 15.01 7.45 9.85
N GLY A 120 15.41 6.17 9.85
CA GLY A 120 16.79 5.76 9.58
C GLY A 120 17.04 5.27 8.15
N ILE A 121 15.98 4.99 7.38
CA ILE A 121 16.09 4.46 6.01
C ILE A 121 15.58 5.53 5.03
N PRO A 122 16.44 6.06 4.13
CA PRO A 122 16.03 7.06 3.15
C PRO A 122 14.82 6.61 2.32
N GLY A 123 13.81 7.47 2.21
CA GLY A 123 12.60 7.17 1.43
C GLY A 123 11.65 6.14 2.07
N MET A 124 11.90 5.73 3.32
CA MET A 124 11.03 4.84 4.09
C MET A 124 10.70 5.43 5.47
N THR A 125 9.56 5.02 6.01
CA THR A 125 9.17 5.26 7.40
C THR A 125 8.96 3.92 8.07
N VAL A 126 9.53 3.74 9.26
CA VAL A 126 9.37 2.52 10.05
C VAL A 126 8.60 2.87 11.31
N ASN A 127 7.45 2.24 11.51
CA ASN A 127 6.72 2.34 12.77
C ASN A 127 7.15 1.18 13.66
N VAL A 128 7.64 1.47 14.85
CA VAL A 128 8.07 0.47 15.84
C VAL A 128 7.11 0.49 17.03
N PHE A 129 6.60 -0.67 17.41
CA PHE A 129 5.66 -0.82 18.52
C PHE A 129 6.35 -1.47 19.73
N ALA A 130 5.87 -1.17 20.94
CA ALA A 130 6.48 -1.65 22.18
C ALA A 130 6.48 -3.19 22.31
N ASN A 131 5.53 -3.87 21.64
CA ASN A 131 5.46 -5.33 21.55
C ASN A 131 6.53 -5.95 20.63
N GLY A 132 7.37 -5.14 19.97
CA GLY A 132 8.39 -5.60 19.03
C GLY A 132 7.91 -5.70 17.57
N GLU A 133 6.64 -5.40 17.28
CA GLU A 133 6.18 -5.31 15.89
C GLU A 133 6.76 -4.06 15.20
N MET A 134 7.09 -4.22 13.93
CA MET A 134 7.60 -3.14 13.09
C MET A 134 6.88 -3.14 11.74
N ALA A 135 6.47 -1.96 11.28
CA ALA A 135 5.86 -1.77 9.97
C ALA A 135 6.71 -0.80 9.13
N PHE A 136 7.19 -1.27 8.00
CA PHE A 136 8.00 -0.56 7.03
C PHE A 136 7.11 -0.06 5.91
N LEU A 137 7.15 1.24 5.63
CA LEU A 137 6.34 1.91 4.62
C LEU A 137 7.26 2.70 3.70
N GLY A 138 7.08 2.55 2.39
CA GLY A 138 7.96 3.21 1.44
C GLY A 138 7.52 3.03 -0.01
N SER A 139 8.15 3.81 -0.89
CA SER A 139 7.99 3.61 -2.33
C SER A 139 8.61 2.29 -2.76
N TYR A 140 8.16 1.74 -3.88
CA TYR A 140 8.77 0.54 -4.45
C TYR A 140 10.29 0.70 -4.68
N ALA A 141 10.72 1.86 -5.17
CA ALA A 141 12.13 2.16 -5.39
C ALA A 141 12.93 2.13 -4.08
N ALA A 142 12.44 2.80 -3.03
CA ALA A 142 13.10 2.83 -1.72
C ALA A 142 13.27 1.41 -1.12
N PHE A 143 12.28 0.54 -1.31
CA PHE A 143 12.39 -0.87 -0.89
C PHE A 143 13.45 -1.65 -1.67
N VAL A 144 13.54 -1.45 -2.98
CA VAL A 144 14.57 -2.09 -3.81
C VAL A 144 15.96 -1.64 -3.39
N ASP A 145 16.14 -0.33 -3.20
CA ASP A 145 17.43 0.26 -2.79
C ASP A 145 17.84 -0.24 -1.40
N ALA A 146 16.90 -0.28 -0.45
CA ALA A 146 17.16 -0.79 0.91
C ALA A 146 17.60 -2.27 0.88
N LEU A 147 16.94 -3.12 0.09
CA LEU A 147 17.30 -4.54 -0.02
C LEU A 147 18.66 -4.77 -0.69
N GLN A 148 19.04 -3.92 -1.64
CA GLN A 148 20.37 -3.97 -2.27
C GLN A 148 21.46 -3.47 -1.32
N GLY A 149 21.20 -2.40 -0.55
CA GLY A 149 22.11 -1.89 0.47
C GLY A 149 22.40 -2.89 1.59
N CYS A 150 21.43 -3.72 1.97
CA CYS A 150 21.63 -4.82 2.93
C CYS A 150 22.51 -5.97 2.41
N ARG A 151 22.87 -5.99 1.12
CA ARG A 151 23.78 -6.99 0.52
C ARG A 151 25.24 -6.53 0.41
N GLY A 152 25.63 -5.45 1.10
CA GLY A 152 27.04 -5.11 1.32
C GLY A 152 27.79 -6.22 2.10
N PRO A 153 29.13 -6.33 1.98
CA PRO A 153 29.85 -7.55 2.35
C PRO A 153 29.70 -7.85 3.84
N LEU A 154 29.09 -8.99 4.12
CA LEU A 154 29.09 -9.66 5.43
C LEU A 154 30.28 -10.62 5.54
N ASP A 155 31.42 -10.27 4.96
CA ASP A 155 32.68 -11.01 5.11
C ASP A 155 33.83 -10.01 5.29
N GLY A 156 34.31 -9.94 6.52
CA GLY A 156 35.53 -9.26 6.96
C GLY A 156 36.05 -9.97 8.20
#